data_AF-A0A2V6INA9-F1
#
_entry.id   AF-A0A2V6INA9-F1
#
_cell.length_a   1.000
_cell.length_b   1.000
_cell.length_c   1.000
_cell.angle_alpha   90.00
_cell.angle_beta   90.00
_cell.angle_gamma   90.00
#
_symmetry.space_group_name_H-M   'P 1'
#
loop_
_entity.id
_entity.type
_entity.pdbx_description
1 polymer ?
#
loop_
_entity_poly.entity_id
_entity_poly.type
_entity_poly.pdbx_seq_one_letter_code
_entity_poly.pdbx_strand_id
1 'polypeptide(L)'
;MHALGPTACTAHPKVLKNIKKQFDEHNIVSTQELQIARRMGIVATTPVARPGFNDGIFFPYERSTGGPALEPVIPEAALDPVEPKKPRKRKMHAIALLVDFSDNKGARSAKDFEKLLFDKANQNSMTNFYRQLSYGALDVTGEVIGYVRAPQPYGYYTATESGTGSNYPQNTSGLLNDVLTIFCHNDSLTRFDTDKDGFVDAIFLIHAGGGAEAEPNPTKRRNMIWSHKWTLPQPFVNQG
;
A
#
# COMPACT_ATOMS: atom_id res chain seq x y z
N MET A 1 53.52 -13.53 0.70
CA MET A 1 53.17 -12.10 0.54
C MET A 1 51.66 -12.00 0.60
N HIS A 2 51.11 -11.44 1.68
CA HIS A 2 49.66 -11.38 1.92
C HIS A 2 49.01 -10.36 0.98
N ALA A 3 48.02 -10.81 0.19
CA ALA A 3 47.16 -9.94 -0.61
C ALA A 3 46.15 -9.26 0.33
N LEU A 4 46.23 -7.93 0.40
CA LEU A 4 45.23 -7.09 1.05
C LEU A 4 43.97 -7.10 0.16
N GLY A 5 42.92 -7.78 0.60
CA GLY A 5 41.60 -7.70 -0.02
C GLY A 5 40.98 -6.31 0.11
N PRO A 6 39.96 -5.98 -0.70
CA PRO A 6 39.32 -4.67 -0.68
C PRO A 6 38.69 -4.38 0.69
N THR A 7 39.05 -3.23 1.26
CA THR A 7 38.53 -2.74 2.54
C THR A 7 37.01 -2.56 2.44
N ALA A 8 36.25 -3.20 3.32
CA ALA A 8 34.81 -3.00 3.41
C ALA A 8 34.51 -1.51 3.62
N CYS A 9 33.76 -0.91 2.69
CA CYS A 9 33.36 0.50 2.78
C CYS A 9 32.34 0.69 3.92
N THR A 10 32.83 0.92 5.13
CA THR A 10 31.99 1.39 6.24
C THR A 10 31.80 2.90 6.11
N ALA A 11 30.54 3.35 6.09
CA ALA A 11 30.22 4.77 6.05
C ALA A 11 30.90 5.51 7.22
N HIS A 12 31.53 6.65 6.92
CA HIS A 12 32.28 7.41 7.92
C HIS A 12 31.35 7.88 9.06
N PRO A 13 31.75 7.78 10.34
CA PRO A 13 30.87 8.09 11.49
C PRO A 13 30.22 9.48 11.46
N LYS A 14 30.90 10.48 10.90
CA LYS A 14 30.34 11.84 10.69
C LYS A 14 29.15 11.85 9.73
N VAL A 15 29.15 11.00 8.70
CA VAL A 15 28.04 10.87 7.74
C VAL A 15 26.82 10.27 8.44
N LEU A 16 27.01 9.20 9.21
CA LEU A 16 25.93 8.58 10.00
C LEU A 16 25.33 9.56 11.02
N LYS A 17 26.17 10.38 11.66
CA LYS A 17 25.73 11.41 12.61
C LYS A 17 24.93 12.53 11.93
N ASN A 18 25.32 12.94 10.72
CA ASN A 18 24.58 13.93 9.94
C ASN A 18 23.23 13.37 9.45
N ILE A 19 23.21 12.12 8.98
CA ILE A 19 21.97 11.44 8.58
C ILE A 19 21.00 11.35 9.76
N LYS A 20 21.50 10.95 10.95
CA LYS A 20 20.70 10.93 12.17
C LYS A 20 20.12 12.30 12.51
N LYS A 21 20.95 13.35 12.45
CA LYS A 21 20.52 14.74 12.68
C LYS A 21 19.45 15.17 11.68
N GLN A 22 19.58 14.81 10.39
CA GLN A 22 18.57 15.12 9.38
C GLN A 22 17.26 14.36 9.61
N PHE A 23 17.31 13.11 10.09
CA PHE A 23 16.10 12.38 10.49
C PHE A 23 15.38 13.03 11.67
N ASP A 24 16.14 13.52 12.66
CA ASP A 24 15.59 14.21 13.83
C ASP A 24 15.02 15.61 13.46
N GLU A 25 15.63 16.31 12.50
CA GLU A 25 15.26 17.67 12.12
C GLU A 25 14.13 17.76 11.07
N HIS A 26 13.92 16.73 10.24
CA HIS A 26 12.99 16.81 9.10
C HIS A 26 11.75 15.92 9.21
N ASN A 27 11.60 15.19 10.32
CA ASN A 27 10.64 14.09 10.48
C ASN A 27 10.85 12.99 9.41
N ILE A 28 10.79 11.73 9.83
CA ILE A 28 10.95 10.61 8.91
C ILE A 28 9.76 10.61 7.92
N VAL A 29 10.05 10.55 6.63
CA VAL A 29 9.04 10.68 5.56
C VAL A 29 8.21 9.40 5.44
N SER A 30 8.75 8.23 5.83
CA SER A 30 8.04 6.95 5.83
C SER A 30 8.53 5.93 6.87
N THR A 31 7.66 4.99 7.26
CA THR A 31 8.03 3.91 8.19
C THR A 31 9.12 2.99 7.65
N GLN A 32 9.18 2.81 6.33
CA GLN A 32 10.22 2.04 5.66
C GLN A 32 11.60 2.66 5.86
N GLU A 33 11.72 3.99 5.74
CA GLU A 33 12.97 4.69 6.01
C GLU A 33 13.40 4.56 7.48
N LEU A 34 12.45 4.64 8.43
CA LEU A 34 12.73 4.37 9.84
C LEU A 34 13.23 2.94 10.07
N GLN A 35 12.63 1.95 9.41
CA GLN A 35 13.03 0.54 9.53
C GLN A 35 14.39 0.27 8.89
N ILE A 36 14.69 0.87 7.73
CA ILE A 36 16.03 0.82 7.10
C ILE A 36 17.05 1.48 8.02
N ALA A 37 16.77 2.68 8.51
CA ALA A 37 17.64 3.37 9.46
C ALA A 37 17.85 2.57 10.74
N ARG A 38 16.83 1.84 11.22
CA ARG A 38 16.94 0.88 12.34
C ARG A 38 17.87 -0.29 12.01
N ARG A 39 17.72 -0.94 10.85
CA ARG A 39 18.62 -2.03 10.42
C ARG A 39 20.06 -1.57 10.27
N MET A 40 20.24 -0.31 9.86
CA MET A 40 21.55 0.35 9.78
C MET A 40 22.08 0.85 11.13
N GLY A 41 21.33 0.66 12.23
CA GLY A 41 21.73 1.10 13.58
C GLY A 41 21.74 2.62 13.80
N ILE A 42 21.06 3.39 12.94
CA ILE A 42 21.10 4.86 12.91
C ILE A 42 20.12 5.46 13.95
N VAL A 43 18.95 4.85 14.16
CA VAL A 43 17.88 5.38 15.02
C VAL A 43 17.46 4.37 16.09
N ALA A 44 17.31 4.84 17.33
CA ALA A 44 16.76 4.08 18.46
C ALA A 44 15.32 4.55 18.74
N THR A 45 14.37 3.72 18.31
CA THR A 45 12.96 3.61 18.74
C THR A 45 12.08 4.86 18.85
N THR A 46 11.02 4.86 18.02
CA THR A 46 9.64 5.18 18.43
C THR A 46 8.72 4.12 17.79
N PRO A 47 7.72 3.55 18.49
CA PRO A 47 6.73 2.71 17.83
C PRO A 47 5.97 3.57 16.84
N VAL A 48 5.87 3.09 15.60
CA VAL A 48 5.10 3.76 14.56
C VAL A 48 3.64 3.69 14.98
N ALA A 49 3.00 4.85 15.09
CA ALA A 49 1.57 4.92 15.36
C ALA A 49 0.83 4.27 14.18
N ARG A 50 0.48 2.99 14.32
CA ARG A 50 -0.24 2.15 13.33
C ARG A 50 0.51 1.93 12.01
N PRO A 51 1.38 0.89 11.95
CA PRO A 51 2.00 0.45 10.69
C PRO A 51 0.97 0.27 9.57
N GLY A 52 1.28 0.76 8.37
CA GLY A 52 0.40 0.70 7.21
C GLY A 52 -0.38 2.00 6.95
N PHE A 53 -0.57 2.87 7.95
CA PHE A 53 -1.42 4.06 7.82
C PHE A 53 -0.70 5.25 7.16
N ASN A 54 -0.97 5.51 5.88
CA ASN A 54 -0.36 6.60 5.08
C ASN A 54 1.19 6.65 5.12
N ASP A 55 1.82 5.51 5.34
CA ASP A 55 3.21 5.44 5.80
C ASP A 55 4.16 4.69 4.83
N GLY A 56 3.68 4.43 3.61
CA GLY A 56 4.43 3.75 2.55
C GLY A 56 4.57 2.22 2.69
N ILE A 57 4.11 1.60 3.78
CA ILE A 57 4.14 0.12 3.91
C ILE A 57 3.09 -0.53 2.99
N PHE A 58 3.50 -1.16 1.90
CA PHE A 58 2.59 -1.91 1.02
C PHE A 58 2.28 -3.31 1.54
N PHE A 59 3.26 -3.96 2.17
CA PHE A 59 3.14 -5.29 2.76
C PHE A 59 3.78 -5.31 4.14
N PRO A 60 3.21 -6.02 5.14
CA PRO A 60 3.96 -6.35 6.34
C PRO A 60 5.10 -7.29 5.94
N TYR A 61 6.31 -6.73 5.77
CA TYR A 61 7.52 -7.44 5.33
C TYR A 61 7.82 -8.70 6.16
N GLU A 62 7.35 -8.76 7.41
CA GLU A 62 7.48 -9.93 8.29
C GLU A 62 6.75 -11.19 7.78
N ARG A 63 5.79 -11.07 6.86
CA ARG A 63 5.05 -12.24 6.31
C ARG A 63 5.39 -12.60 4.86
N SER A 64 6.09 -11.74 4.12
CA SER A 64 6.53 -12.03 2.74
C SER A 64 7.72 -13.01 2.70
N THR A 65 8.46 -13.15 3.81
CA THR A 65 9.57 -14.11 3.92
C THR A 65 9.10 -15.44 4.51
N GLY A 66 8.40 -16.24 3.70
CA GLY A 66 8.20 -17.67 3.95
C GLY A 66 9.47 -18.53 3.74
N GLY A 67 10.66 -17.92 3.75
CA GLY A 67 11.94 -18.62 3.75
C GLY A 67 12.40 -18.89 5.20
N PRO A 68 13.13 -19.98 5.46
CA PRO A 68 13.56 -20.31 6.82
C PRO A 68 14.31 -19.13 7.43
N ALA A 69 13.97 -18.82 8.68
CA ALA A 69 14.74 -17.93 9.50
C ALA A 69 16.19 -18.41 9.55
N LEU A 70 17.12 -17.45 9.41
CA LEU A 70 18.54 -17.57 9.71
C LEU A 70 19.38 -18.35 8.69
N GLU A 71 19.82 -17.67 7.64
CA GLU A 71 21.25 -17.75 7.32
C GLU A 71 21.90 -16.42 7.67
N PRO A 72 23.01 -16.41 8.44
CA PRO A 72 23.77 -15.20 8.67
C PRO A 72 24.26 -14.69 7.32
N VAL A 73 23.89 -13.47 6.95
CA VAL A 73 24.43 -12.79 5.78
C VAL A 73 25.94 -12.61 6.02
N ILE A 74 26.72 -13.54 5.46
CA ILE A 74 28.16 -13.36 5.29
C ILE A 74 28.32 -12.09 4.45
N PRO A 75 29.24 -11.16 4.78
CA PRO A 75 29.38 -9.92 4.02
C PRO A 75 29.69 -10.27 2.58
N GLU A 76 28.70 -10.07 1.71
CA GLU A 76 28.81 -10.40 0.30
C GLU A 76 29.97 -9.60 -0.28
N ALA A 77 30.88 -10.32 -0.93
CA ALA A 77 32.06 -9.75 -1.56
C ALA A 77 31.64 -8.62 -2.50
N ALA A 78 32.55 -7.64 -2.65
CA ALA A 78 32.40 -6.44 -3.45
C ALA A 78 31.55 -6.68 -4.71
N LEU A 79 30.41 -5.98 -4.78
CA LEU A 79 29.49 -6.00 -5.90
C LEU A 79 30.28 -5.82 -7.21
N ASP A 80 30.24 -6.84 -8.07
CA ASP A 80 30.65 -6.69 -9.45
C ASP A 80 29.98 -5.44 -10.05
N PRO A 81 30.63 -4.73 -10.99
CA PRO A 81 30.01 -3.62 -11.69
C PRO A 81 28.65 -4.06 -12.23
N VAL A 82 27.58 -3.56 -11.62
CA VAL A 82 26.23 -3.84 -12.09
C VAL A 82 26.11 -3.14 -13.43
N GLU A 83 26.33 -3.87 -14.52
CA GLU A 83 25.89 -3.44 -15.84
C GLU A 83 24.45 -2.94 -15.69
N PRO A 84 24.07 -1.79 -16.27
CA PRO A 84 22.72 -1.27 -16.14
C PRO A 84 21.75 -2.29 -16.75
N LYS A 85 21.26 -3.20 -15.91
CA LYS A 85 20.24 -4.17 -16.28
C LYS A 85 19.09 -3.35 -16.82
N LYS A 86 18.72 -3.61 -18.08
CA LYS A 86 17.48 -3.06 -18.65
C LYS A 86 16.39 -3.21 -17.59
N PRO A 87 15.70 -2.14 -17.20
CA PRO A 87 14.71 -2.20 -16.14
C PRO A 87 13.72 -3.30 -16.51
N ARG A 88 13.60 -4.30 -15.62
CA ARG A 88 12.65 -5.39 -15.81
C ARG A 88 11.28 -4.76 -15.91
N LYS A 89 10.59 -5.02 -17.03
CA LYS A 89 9.20 -4.61 -17.18
C LYS A 89 8.39 -5.26 -16.07
N ARG A 90 7.79 -4.45 -15.21
CA ARG A 90 6.87 -4.89 -14.17
C ARG A 90 5.45 -4.75 -14.66
N LYS A 91 4.64 -5.76 -14.39
CA LYS A 91 3.21 -5.75 -14.63
C LYS A 91 2.52 -5.79 -13.28
N MET A 92 1.43 -5.06 -13.18
CA MET A 92 0.56 -5.04 -12.02
C MET A 92 -0.88 -5.09 -12.51
N HIS A 93 -1.71 -5.89 -11.85
CA HIS A 93 -3.12 -5.98 -12.14
C HIS A 93 -3.92 -5.60 -10.89
N ALA A 94 -4.48 -4.39 -10.88
CA ALA A 94 -5.16 -3.82 -9.72
C ALA A 94 -6.66 -4.13 -9.74
N ILE A 95 -7.25 -4.26 -8.55
CA ILE A 95 -8.70 -4.30 -8.35
C ILE A 95 -9.19 -2.93 -7.84
N ALA A 96 -10.18 -2.35 -8.51
CA ALA A 96 -10.94 -1.21 -8.00
C ALA A 96 -12.34 -1.67 -7.61
N LEU A 97 -12.58 -1.77 -6.30
CA LEU A 97 -13.79 -2.32 -5.73
C LEU A 97 -14.72 -1.20 -5.28
N LEU A 98 -15.84 -1.04 -5.96
CA LEU A 98 -16.86 -0.08 -5.56
C LEU A 98 -17.68 -0.65 -4.40
N VAL A 99 -17.90 0.16 -3.36
CA VAL A 99 -18.74 -0.21 -2.23
C VAL A 99 -19.83 0.82 -1.98
N ASP A 100 -21.06 0.34 -1.77
CA ASP A 100 -22.17 1.16 -1.30
C ASP A 100 -22.84 0.57 -0.05
N PHE A 101 -23.79 1.32 0.49
CA PHE A 101 -24.39 1.06 1.80
C PHE A 101 -25.91 1.14 1.72
N SER A 102 -26.60 0.58 2.71
CA SER A 102 -28.08 0.64 2.78
C SER A 102 -28.61 2.08 2.85
N ASP A 103 -27.87 2.95 3.52
CA ASP A 103 -28.16 4.36 3.82
C ASP A 103 -27.35 5.36 2.96
N ASN A 104 -26.36 4.90 2.20
CA ASN A 104 -25.54 5.71 1.30
C ASN A 104 -25.24 4.92 0.02
N LYS A 105 -26.09 5.08 -1.01
CA LYS A 105 -26.04 4.29 -2.24
C LYS A 105 -25.04 4.84 -3.25
N GLY A 106 -24.48 3.94 -4.05
CA GLY A 106 -23.61 4.28 -5.17
C GLY A 106 -24.35 5.07 -6.25
N ALA A 107 -23.73 6.15 -6.74
CA ALA A 107 -24.33 7.02 -7.77
C ALA A 107 -23.57 7.00 -9.11
N ARG A 108 -22.23 6.91 -9.06
CA ARG A 108 -21.39 6.88 -10.27
C ARG A 108 -21.25 5.47 -10.81
N SER A 109 -21.19 5.30 -12.13
CA SER A 109 -21.10 3.97 -12.73
C SER A 109 -19.68 3.40 -12.64
N ALA A 110 -19.55 2.07 -12.61
CA ALA A 110 -18.24 1.40 -12.67
C ALA A 110 -17.46 1.78 -13.94
N LYS A 111 -18.16 1.98 -15.05
CA LYS A 111 -17.57 2.38 -16.33
C LYS A 111 -16.90 3.77 -16.25
N ASP A 112 -17.43 4.68 -15.44
CA ASP A 112 -16.80 5.99 -15.24
C ASP A 112 -15.44 5.85 -14.56
N PHE A 113 -15.33 4.98 -13.56
CA PHE A 113 -14.06 4.68 -12.89
C PHE A 113 -13.12 3.91 -13.82
N GLU A 114 -13.62 2.97 -14.61
CA GLU A 114 -12.81 2.22 -15.58
C GLU A 114 -12.17 3.17 -16.60
N LYS A 115 -12.94 4.14 -17.10
CA LYS A 115 -12.46 5.18 -17.99
C LYS A 115 -11.34 6.03 -17.37
N LEU A 116 -11.46 6.35 -16.08
CA LEU A 116 -10.48 7.16 -15.36
C LEU A 116 -9.22 6.37 -14.97
N LEU A 117 -9.35 5.10 -14.63
CA LEU A 117 -8.25 4.30 -14.08
C LEU A 117 -7.54 3.47 -15.15
N PHE A 118 -8.28 2.76 -15.99
CA PHE A 118 -7.74 1.64 -16.78
C PHE A 118 -7.91 1.77 -18.30
N ASP A 119 -8.75 2.68 -18.78
CA ASP A 119 -8.94 2.89 -20.21
C ASP A 119 -7.68 3.43 -20.90
N LYS A 120 -7.13 2.62 -21.81
CA LYS A 120 -5.93 2.95 -22.59
C LYS A 120 -6.19 4.02 -23.65
N ALA A 121 -7.44 4.20 -24.09
CA ALA A 121 -7.82 5.26 -25.03
C ALA A 121 -7.86 6.63 -24.34
N ASN A 122 -8.13 6.68 -23.03
CA ASN A 122 -8.03 7.91 -22.25
C ASN A 122 -6.57 8.21 -21.91
N GLN A 123 -5.97 9.22 -22.56
CA GLN A 123 -4.57 9.61 -22.33
C GLN A 123 -4.27 10.03 -20.88
N ASN A 124 -5.30 10.48 -20.15
CA ASN A 124 -5.20 10.91 -18.76
C ASN A 124 -5.58 9.80 -17.77
N SER A 125 -5.73 8.54 -18.22
CA SER A 125 -6.01 7.44 -17.30
C SER A 125 -4.79 7.12 -16.42
N MET A 126 -5.04 6.57 -15.23
CA MET A 126 -3.97 6.13 -14.33
C MET A 126 -2.99 5.15 -15.02
N THR A 127 -3.52 4.23 -15.82
CA THR A 127 -2.73 3.31 -16.64
C THR A 127 -1.75 4.05 -17.56
N ASN A 128 -2.23 5.05 -18.30
CA ASN A 128 -1.38 5.83 -19.20
C ASN A 128 -0.41 6.72 -18.42
N PHE A 129 -0.85 7.31 -17.31
CA PHE A 129 -0.01 8.12 -16.44
C PHE A 129 1.21 7.34 -15.94
N TYR A 130 1.01 6.16 -15.33
CA TYR A 130 2.13 5.35 -14.83
C TYR A 130 2.99 4.77 -15.95
N ARG A 131 2.40 4.41 -17.09
CA ARG A 131 3.17 3.96 -18.26
C ARG A 131 4.08 5.05 -18.79
N GLN A 132 3.61 6.30 -18.85
CA GLN A 132 4.39 7.45 -19.30
C GLN A 132 5.52 7.78 -18.33
N LEU A 133 5.23 7.92 -17.04
CA LEU A 133 6.23 8.25 -16.01
C LEU A 133 7.32 7.18 -15.86
N SER A 134 6.96 5.91 -16.07
CA SER A 134 7.91 4.80 -16.01
C SER A 134 8.64 4.53 -17.32
N TYR A 135 8.40 5.32 -18.38
CA TYR A 135 8.92 5.06 -19.73
C TYR A 135 8.62 3.63 -20.23
N GLY A 136 7.46 3.09 -19.85
CA GLY A 136 7.03 1.73 -20.18
C GLY A 136 7.69 0.62 -19.37
N ALA A 137 8.43 0.95 -18.30
CA ALA A 137 8.97 -0.03 -17.36
C ALA A 137 7.89 -0.59 -16.41
N LEU A 138 6.80 0.16 -16.17
CA LEU A 138 5.65 -0.28 -15.38
C LEU A 138 4.39 -0.28 -16.25
N ASP A 139 3.73 -1.43 -16.33
CA ASP A 139 2.43 -1.60 -16.97
C ASP A 139 1.38 -1.87 -15.88
N VAL A 140 0.63 -0.83 -15.54
CA VAL A 140 -0.49 -0.94 -14.58
C VAL A 140 -1.76 -1.20 -15.38
N THR A 141 -2.44 -2.28 -15.05
CA THR A 141 -3.77 -2.62 -15.58
C THR A 141 -4.71 -2.86 -14.42
N GLY A 142 -5.99 -3.06 -14.67
CA GLY A 142 -6.91 -3.45 -13.61
C GLY A 142 -8.34 -3.63 -14.05
N GLU A 143 -9.17 -4.02 -13.09
CA GLU A 143 -10.61 -4.25 -13.24
C GLU A 143 -11.37 -3.37 -12.24
N VAL A 144 -12.50 -2.81 -12.69
CA VAL A 144 -13.45 -2.15 -11.79
C VAL A 144 -14.58 -3.11 -11.48
N ILE A 145 -14.65 -3.55 -10.24
CA ILE A 145 -15.78 -4.33 -9.73
C ILE A 145 -16.88 -3.36 -9.33
N GLY A 146 -18.10 -3.61 -9.82
CA GLY A 146 -19.28 -2.81 -9.51
C GLY A 146 -19.61 -2.79 -8.01
N TYR A 147 -20.66 -2.05 -7.65
CA TYR A 147 -21.01 -1.88 -6.23
C TYR A 147 -21.31 -3.20 -5.54
N VAL A 148 -20.47 -3.53 -4.57
CA VAL A 148 -20.75 -4.54 -3.55
C VAL A 148 -21.37 -3.82 -2.37
N ARG A 149 -22.58 -4.24 -1.99
CA ARG A 149 -23.29 -3.65 -0.84
C ARG A 149 -22.66 -4.14 0.46
N ALA A 150 -22.15 -3.21 1.27
CA ALA A 150 -21.69 -3.52 2.61
C ALA A 150 -22.87 -3.99 3.50
N PRO A 151 -22.64 -4.94 4.43
CA PRO A 151 -23.70 -5.48 5.28
C PRO A 151 -24.18 -4.50 6.35
N GLN A 152 -23.30 -3.59 6.79
CA GLN A 152 -23.61 -2.54 7.76
C GLN A 152 -23.84 -1.18 7.07
N PRO A 153 -24.60 -0.26 7.69
CA PRO A 153 -24.79 1.10 7.18
C PRO A 153 -23.47 1.90 7.19
N TYR A 154 -23.39 2.97 6.40
CA TYR A 154 -22.22 3.84 6.27
C TYR A 154 -21.71 4.36 7.62
N GLY A 155 -22.64 4.74 8.51
CA GLY A 155 -22.33 5.22 9.86
C GLY A 155 -21.57 4.22 10.73
N TYR A 156 -21.75 2.91 10.50
CA TYR A 156 -21.03 1.86 11.23
C TYR A 156 -19.53 1.92 10.97
N TYR A 157 -19.15 2.14 9.71
CA TYR A 157 -17.74 2.16 9.30
C TYR A 157 -17.08 3.52 9.46
N THR A 158 -17.84 4.62 9.48
CA THR A 158 -17.26 5.93 9.82
C THR A 158 -17.01 6.06 11.31
N ALA A 159 -17.85 5.43 12.14
CA ALA A 159 -17.72 5.32 13.59
C ALA A 159 -17.41 6.66 14.29
N THR A 160 -17.87 7.79 13.75
CA THR A 160 -17.57 9.15 14.23
C THR A 160 -16.06 9.51 14.26
N GLU A 161 -15.23 8.71 13.61
CA GLU A 161 -13.76 8.86 13.51
C GLU A 161 -13.32 8.84 12.04
N SER A 162 -14.22 9.19 11.13
CA SER A 162 -14.04 9.15 9.68
C SER A 162 -13.54 7.81 9.13
N GLY A 163 -13.87 6.73 9.84
CA GLY A 163 -13.44 5.36 9.54
C GLY A 163 -11.95 5.10 9.72
N THR A 164 -11.23 6.03 10.34
CA THR A 164 -9.80 5.90 10.67
C THR A 164 -9.56 5.41 12.10
N GLY A 165 -10.63 5.12 12.85
CA GLY A 165 -10.57 4.61 14.22
C GLY A 165 -9.85 3.26 14.32
N SER A 166 -9.31 2.95 15.51
CA SER A 166 -8.67 1.65 15.78
C SER A 166 -9.66 0.54 16.13
N ASN A 167 -10.94 0.87 16.29
CA ASN A 167 -11.96 -0.08 16.71
C ASN A 167 -12.39 -0.98 15.53
N TYR A 168 -11.62 -2.03 15.27
CA TYR A 168 -11.99 -3.05 14.28
C TYR A 168 -13.13 -3.94 14.80
N PRO A 169 -14.15 -4.28 14.00
CA PRO A 169 -14.32 -3.99 12.57
C PRO A 169 -15.11 -2.70 12.25
N GLN A 170 -15.35 -1.82 13.22
CA GLN A 170 -16.05 -0.53 13.04
C GLN A 170 -15.13 0.56 12.44
N ASN A 171 -14.53 0.26 11.29
CA ASN A 171 -13.66 1.16 10.54
C ASN A 171 -13.56 0.74 9.06
N THR A 172 -12.77 1.45 8.25
CA THR A 172 -12.55 1.11 6.83
C THR A 172 -11.87 -0.24 6.63
N SER A 173 -11.09 -0.73 7.59
CA SER A 173 -10.51 -2.07 7.54
C SER A 173 -11.56 -3.18 7.64
N GLY A 174 -12.52 -3.03 8.55
CA GLY A 174 -13.67 -3.93 8.60
C GLY A 174 -14.55 -3.83 7.36
N LEU A 175 -14.71 -2.63 6.80
CA LEU A 175 -15.42 -2.43 5.53
C LEU A 175 -14.81 -3.26 4.40
N LEU A 176 -13.49 -3.17 4.18
CA LEU A 176 -12.85 -3.98 3.14
C LEU A 176 -13.02 -5.48 3.41
N ASN A 177 -12.85 -5.92 4.66
CA ASN A 177 -12.99 -7.33 5.02
C ASN A 177 -14.39 -7.87 4.67
N ASP A 178 -15.44 -7.13 5.00
CA ASP A 178 -16.82 -7.52 4.71
C ASP A 178 -17.10 -7.53 3.21
N VAL A 179 -16.62 -6.51 2.49
CA VAL A 179 -16.82 -6.39 1.05
C VAL A 179 -16.07 -7.49 0.30
N LEU A 180 -14.82 -7.79 0.67
CA LEU A 180 -14.06 -8.89 0.10
C LEU A 180 -14.72 -10.24 0.40
N THR A 181 -15.24 -10.44 1.61
CA THR A 181 -15.97 -11.66 1.96
C THR A 181 -17.17 -11.88 1.03
N ILE A 182 -17.96 -10.84 0.76
CA ILE A 182 -19.11 -10.91 -0.14
C ILE A 182 -18.67 -11.14 -1.59
N PHE A 183 -17.65 -10.40 -2.06
CA PHE A 183 -17.09 -10.56 -3.40
C PHE A 183 -16.59 -11.99 -3.64
N CYS A 184 -15.85 -12.54 -2.66
CA CYS A 184 -15.24 -13.86 -2.74
C CYS A 184 -16.24 -15.03 -2.62
N HIS A 185 -17.54 -14.77 -2.47
CA HIS A 185 -18.54 -15.82 -2.62
C HIS A 185 -18.72 -16.27 -4.07
N ASN A 186 -18.47 -15.38 -5.04
CA ASN A 186 -18.75 -15.63 -6.45
C ASN A 186 -17.54 -15.36 -7.36
N ASP A 187 -16.44 -14.83 -6.83
CA ASP A 187 -15.24 -14.47 -7.59
C ASP A 187 -13.96 -14.65 -6.73
N SER A 188 -12.77 -14.52 -7.31
CA SER A 188 -11.48 -14.80 -6.66
C SER A 188 -10.49 -13.65 -6.83
N LEU A 189 -9.65 -13.40 -5.82
CA LEU A 189 -8.61 -12.37 -5.86
C LEU A 189 -7.33 -12.82 -6.56
N THR A 190 -7.19 -14.12 -6.86
CA THR A 190 -5.95 -14.73 -7.39
C THR A 190 -5.41 -14.09 -8.67
N ARG A 191 -6.26 -13.47 -9.48
CA ARG A 191 -5.84 -12.80 -10.73
C ARG A 191 -5.17 -11.45 -10.52
N PHE A 192 -5.25 -10.91 -9.31
CA PHE A 192 -4.64 -9.64 -8.92
C PHE A 192 -3.30 -9.83 -8.17
N ASP A 193 -2.84 -11.07 -8.01
CA ASP A 193 -1.48 -11.42 -7.58
C ASP A 193 -0.64 -11.77 -8.82
N THR A 194 -0.05 -10.75 -9.45
CA THR A 194 0.62 -10.91 -10.76
C THR A 194 2.01 -11.53 -10.60
N ASP A 195 2.68 -11.29 -9.47
CA ASP A 195 4.04 -11.76 -9.20
C ASP A 195 4.09 -13.06 -8.37
N LYS A 196 2.94 -13.55 -7.91
CA LYS A 196 2.72 -14.82 -7.20
C LYS A 196 3.39 -14.88 -5.85
N ASP A 197 3.42 -13.74 -5.15
CA ASP A 197 3.97 -13.66 -3.80
C ASP A 197 2.95 -14.02 -2.69
N GLY A 198 1.71 -14.33 -3.10
CA GLY A 198 0.61 -14.67 -2.20
C GLY A 198 -0.17 -13.46 -1.69
N PHE A 199 0.07 -12.27 -2.24
CA PHE A 199 -0.67 -11.06 -1.94
C PHE A 199 -1.24 -10.42 -3.21
N VAL A 200 -2.40 -9.77 -3.07
CA VAL A 200 -2.93 -8.92 -4.14
C VAL A 200 -2.02 -7.72 -4.34
N ASP A 201 -1.59 -7.46 -5.58
CA ASP A 201 -0.65 -6.41 -5.93
C ASP A 201 -1.16 -5.01 -5.52
N ALA A 202 -2.45 -4.73 -5.77
CA ALA A 202 -3.06 -3.43 -5.52
C ALA A 202 -4.59 -3.51 -5.40
N ILE A 203 -5.12 -2.93 -4.30
CA ILE A 203 -6.56 -2.80 -4.05
C ILE A 203 -6.91 -1.32 -3.87
N PHE A 204 -7.89 -0.85 -4.65
CA PHE A 204 -8.56 0.43 -4.44
C PHE A 204 -9.99 0.18 -3.96
N LEU A 205 -10.27 0.52 -2.69
CA LEU A 205 -11.64 0.52 -2.17
C LEU A 205 -12.27 1.90 -2.40
N ILE A 206 -13.29 1.97 -3.25
CA ILE A 206 -13.94 3.22 -3.63
C ILE A 206 -15.33 3.24 -3.01
N HIS A 207 -15.55 4.08 -1.99
CA HIS A 207 -16.82 4.15 -1.29
C HIS A 207 -17.82 5.11 -1.94
N ALA A 208 -19.11 4.83 -1.77
CA ALA A 208 -20.19 5.73 -2.15
C ALA A 208 -20.14 7.05 -1.36
N GLY A 209 -20.55 8.15 -2.00
CA GLY A 209 -20.57 9.49 -1.43
C GLY A 209 -19.24 10.26 -1.59
N GLY A 210 -19.17 11.45 -0.99
CA GLY A 210 -17.96 12.27 -0.97
C GLY A 210 -17.00 11.86 0.16
N GLY A 211 -15.71 12.09 -0.04
CA GLY A 211 -14.70 11.92 1.00
C GLY A 211 -14.73 13.06 2.02
N ALA A 212 -14.40 12.76 3.28
CA ALA A 212 -14.36 13.74 4.36
C ALA A 212 -13.36 14.88 4.10
N GLU A 213 -12.30 14.63 3.32
CA GLU A 213 -11.29 15.63 2.94
C GLU A 213 -11.86 16.81 2.14
N ALA A 214 -13.00 16.61 1.47
CA ALA A 214 -13.68 17.63 0.67
C ALA A 214 -14.82 18.33 1.43
N GLU A 215 -15.10 17.94 2.67
CA GLU A 215 -16.18 18.52 3.48
C GLU A 215 -15.63 19.64 4.38
N PRO A 216 -16.04 20.91 4.19
CA PRO A 216 -15.53 22.02 4.99
C PRO A 216 -15.99 21.97 6.45
N ASN A 217 -17.11 21.33 6.78
CA ASN A 217 -17.64 21.30 8.13
C ASN A 217 -17.02 20.18 8.98
N PRO A 218 -16.23 20.48 10.04
CA PRO A 218 -15.60 19.47 10.90
C PRO A 218 -16.59 18.51 11.56
N THR A 219 -17.77 19.00 11.92
CA THR A 219 -18.82 18.22 12.59
C THR A 219 -19.40 17.16 11.66
N LYS A 220 -19.43 17.43 10.35
CA LYS A 220 -19.86 16.47 9.32
C LYS A 220 -18.74 15.52 8.93
N ARG A 221 -17.50 16.02 8.82
CA ARG A 221 -16.31 15.23 8.42
C ARG A 221 -16.16 13.93 9.20
N ARG A 222 -16.32 13.98 10.52
CA ARG A 222 -16.21 12.79 11.39
C ARG A 222 -17.18 11.66 11.05
N ASN A 223 -18.30 11.97 10.40
CA ASN A 223 -19.32 11.00 9.97
C ASN A 223 -19.19 10.63 8.48
N MET A 224 -18.09 11.02 7.84
CA MET A 224 -17.74 10.68 6.46
C MET A 224 -16.42 9.94 6.46
N ILE A 225 -16.26 8.97 5.57
CA ILE A 225 -14.99 8.27 5.38
C ILE A 225 -13.97 9.28 4.85
N TRP A 226 -12.84 9.41 5.52
CA TRP A 226 -11.70 10.18 5.04
C TRP A 226 -10.87 9.30 4.10
N SER A 227 -10.42 9.81 2.95
CA SER A 227 -9.57 9.03 2.05
C SER A 227 -8.18 8.75 2.65
N HIS A 228 -7.82 7.48 2.85
CA HIS A 228 -6.54 7.08 3.43
C HIS A 228 -6.11 5.68 2.97
N LYS A 229 -4.82 5.36 3.17
CA LYS A 229 -4.24 4.04 2.93
C LYS A 229 -3.88 3.38 4.26
N TRP A 230 -4.11 2.08 4.34
CA TRP A 230 -3.91 1.25 5.52
C TRP A 230 -3.70 -0.20 5.07
N THR A 231 -3.26 -1.08 5.98
CA THR A 231 -3.15 -2.54 5.75
C THR A 231 -4.12 -3.28 6.65
N LEU A 232 -4.68 -4.40 6.19
CA LEU A 232 -5.56 -5.20 7.04
C LEU A 232 -4.81 -5.66 8.32
N PRO A 233 -5.48 -5.67 9.48
CA PRO A 233 -4.86 -6.11 10.73
C PRO A 233 -4.46 -7.58 10.70
N GLN A 234 -5.15 -8.38 9.88
CA GLN A 234 -4.79 -9.76 9.54
C GLN A 234 -4.94 -9.94 8.02
N PRO A 235 -4.10 -10.76 7.37
CA PRO A 235 -4.31 -11.13 5.98
C PRO A 235 -5.71 -11.69 5.77
N PHE A 236 -6.34 -11.25 4.70
CA PHE A 236 -7.51 -11.91 4.16
C PHE A 236 -7.04 -13.20 3.47
N VAL A 237 -7.69 -14.33 3.74
CA VAL A 237 -7.22 -15.66 3.29
C VAL A 237 -8.27 -16.42 2.46
N ASN A 238 -9.38 -15.77 2.12
CA ASN A 238 -10.47 -16.41 1.39
C ASN A 238 -10.34 -16.16 -0.11
N GLN A 239 -10.11 -17.23 -0.88
CA GLN A 239 -10.03 -17.17 -2.35
C GLN A 239 -9.00 -16.17 -2.91
N GLY A 240 -7.77 -16.24 -2.39
CA GLY A 240 -6.65 -15.36 -2.72
C GLY A 240 -6.18 -14.65 -1.48
#